data_AF-A0A976E7K4-F1
#
_entry.id   AF-A0A976E7K4-F1
#
_cell.length_a   1.000
_cell.length_b   1.000
_cell.length_c   1.000
_cell.angle_alpha   90.00
_cell.angle_beta   90.00
_cell.angle_gamma   90.00
#
_symmetry.space_group_name_H-M   'P 1'
#
loop_
_entity.id
_entity.type
_entity.pdbx_description
1 polymer ?
#
loop_
_entity_poly.entity_id
_entity_poly.type
_entity_poly.pdbx_seq_one_letter_code
_entity_poly.pdbx_strand_id
1 'polypeptide(L)'
;MPFETIGSARRRVAVIGGGISGMAAAHLLADTHAVVLYETEGRLGGHARTVIAGKRKDQPVDTGFIVFNRVNYPHLVRLFEKLEVPVSESTMSFGASIRGGAVEYGLASVDTIFAQRRNAFNPRFLRMLTDIMHFNRNAEAAATHDAMTIGELLGFSEPTNFVKFFRRRVGTTPEAFRRGHRLQSR
;
A
#
# COMPACT_ATOMS: atom_id res chain seq x y z
N MET A 1 28.28 -20.57 38.22
CA MET A 1 29.01 -19.66 37.31
C MET A 1 27.97 -18.85 36.55
N PRO A 2 27.75 -17.57 36.86
CA PRO A 2 26.86 -16.74 36.06
C PRO A 2 27.56 -16.43 34.74
N PHE A 3 26.87 -16.64 33.62
CA PHE A 3 27.33 -16.13 32.33
C PHE A 3 27.24 -14.60 32.39
N GLU A 4 28.37 -13.94 32.63
CA GLU A 4 28.49 -12.51 32.40
C GLU A 4 28.19 -12.26 30.93
N THR A 5 27.05 -11.63 30.66
CA THR A 5 26.82 -11.03 29.35
C THR A 5 27.77 -9.86 29.28
N ILE A 6 28.94 -10.05 28.68
CA ILE A 6 29.87 -8.97 28.37
C ILE A 6 29.05 -7.93 27.61
N GLY A 7 28.74 -6.81 28.26
CA GLY A 7 27.94 -5.74 27.68
C GLY A 7 28.55 -5.41 26.32
N SER A 8 27.77 -5.59 25.26
CA SER A 8 28.24 -5.40 23.89
C SER A 8 28.91 -4.04 23.78
N ALA A 9 30.23 -4.02 23.54
CA ALA A 9 30.99 -2.79 23.39
C ALA A 9 30.34 -1.90 22.31
N ARG A 10 30.23 -0.59 22.59
CA ARG A 10 29.65 0.40 21.68
C ARG A 10 30.35 0.33 20.31
N ARG A 11 29.65 -0.15 19.27
CA ARG A 11 30.19 -0.25 17.90
C ARG A 11 29.93 1.02 17.10
N ARG A 12 30.71 1.20 16.03
CA ARG A 12 30.46 2.20 14.99
C ARG A 12 29.65 1.56 13.87
N VAL A 13 28.49 2.14 13.54
CA VAL A 13 27.55 1.61 12.55
C VAL A 13 27.30 2.66 11.47
N ALA A 14 27.45 2.26 10.21
CA ALA A 14 27.02 3.07 9.06
C ALA A 14 25.65 2.59 8.59
N VAL A 15 24.69 3.50 8.47
CA VAL A 15 23.38 3.26 7.86
C VAL A 15 23.36 3.91 6.49
N ILE A 16 23.09 3.14 5.44
CA ILE A 16 23.08 3.63 4.06
C ILE A 16 21.62 3.78 3.61
N GLY A 17 21.24 5.02 3.32
CA GLY A 17 19.87 5.43 3.01
C GLY A 17 19.17 6.07 4.21
N GLY A 18 18.67 7.29 4.02
CA GLY A 18 17.88 8.10 4.94
C GLY A 18 16.37 8.02 4.69
N GLY A 19 15.89 6.94 4.07
CA GLY A 19 14.46 6.61 4.01
C GLY A 19 13.89 6.25 5.40
N ILE A 20 12.58 5.99 5.49
CA ILE A 20 11.90 5.64 6.76
C ILE A 20 12.61 4.50 7.50
N SER A 21 12.99 3.43 6.79
CA SER A 21 13.67 2.27 7.39
C SER A 21 15.06 2.62 7.93
N GLY A 22 15.85 3.39 7.17
CA GLY A 22 17.18 3.81 7.58
C GLY A 22 17.16 4.77 8.76
N MET A 23 16.24 5.74 8.76
CA MET A 23 16.03 6.64 9.90
C MET A 23 15.58 5.87 11.15
N ALA A 24 14.65 4.91 11.01
CA ALA A 24 14.21 4.08 12.14
C ALA A 24 15.36 3.24 12.70
N ALA A 25 16.14 2.59 11.83
CA ALA A 25 17.32 1.82 12.24
C ALA A 25 18.35 2.71 12.94
N ALA A 26 18.66 3.88 12.38
CA ALA A 26 19.60 4.82 12.97
C ALA A 26 19.12 5.32 14.34
N HIS A 27 17.83 5.67 14.47
CA HIS A 27 17.23 6.13 15.72
C HIS A 27 17.33 5.06 16.81
N LEU A 28 16.95 3.81 16.51
CA LEU A 28 16.97 2.72 17.49
C LEU A 28 18.39 2.29 17.88
N LEU A 29 19.35 2.37 16.95
CA LEU A 29 20.74 2.02 17.22
C LEU A 29 21.50 3.13 17.97
N ALA A 30 21.10 4.39 17.84
CA ALA A 30 21.80 5.54 18.41
C ALA A 30 21.91 5.49 19.95
N ASP A 31 20.96 4.84 20.62
CA ASP A 31 20.97 4.68 22.09
C ASP A 31 22.15 3.83 22.60
N THR A 32 22.64 2.90 21.77
CA THR A 32 23.64 1.90 22.17
C THR A 32 24.91 1.92 21.31
N HIS A 33 24.89 2.60 20.15
CA HIS A 33 25.96 2.58 19.16
C HIS A 33 26.35 4.00 18.72
N ALA A 34 27.52 4.14 18.09
CA ALA A 34 27.88 5.36 17.36
C ALA A 34 27.42 5.19 15.90
N VAL A 35 26.37 5.90 15.51
CA VAL A 35 25.73 5.72 14.19
C VAL A 35 26.07 6.90 13.27
N VAL A 36 26.41 6.60 12.02
CA VAL A 36 26.51 7.57 10.92
C VAL A 36 25.51 7.17 9.85
N LEU A 37 24.61 8.08 9.47
CA LEU A 37 23.64 7.87 8.41
C LEU A 37 24.09 8.61 7.14
N TYR A 38 24.16 7.88 6.03
CA TYR A 38 24.49 8.41 4.72
C TYR A 38 23.25 8.44 3.85
N GLU A 39 22.92 9.59 3.26
CA GLU A 39 21.82 9.77 2.33
C GLU A 39 22.34 10.48 1.09
N THR A 40 21.86 10.06 -0.08
CA THR A 40 22.27 10.60 -1.38
C THR A 40 21.53 11.89 -1.72
N GLU A 41 20.26 12.01 -1.30
CA GLU A 41 19.45 13.20 -1.50
C GLU A 41 19.78 14.30 -0.47
N GLY A 42 19.50 15.56 -0.82
CA GLY A 42 19.59 16.68 0.12
C GLY A 42 18.49 16.72 1.19
N ARG A 43 17.78 15.60 1.41
CA ARG A 43 16.68 15.48 2.37
C ARG A 43 16.60 14.06 2.91
N LEU A 44 16.04 13.93 4.11
CA LEU A 44 15.65 12.64 4.67
C LEU A 44 14.22 12.27 4.24
N GLY A 45 13.85 11.01 4.45
CA GLY A 45 12.49 10.49 4.28
C GLY A 45 12.30 9.53 3.11
N GLY A 46 13.09 9.66 2.04
CA GLY A 46 12.91 8.85 0.82
C GLY A 46 11.48 8.98 0.28
N HIS A 47 10.71 7.88 0.26
CA HIS A 47 9.29 7.90 -0.13
C HIS A 47 8.38 8.68 0.84
N ALA A 48 8.77 8.92 2.09
CA ALA A 48 8.11 9.92 2.92
C ALA A 48 8.49 11.31 2.40
N ARG A 49 7.54 11.97 1.73
CA ARG A 49 7.81 13.20 1.00
C ARG A 49 6.58 14.10 0.93
N THR A 50 6.68 15.23 1.62
CA THR A 50 5.73 16.35 1.54
C THR A 50 6.28 17.41 0.59
N VAL A 51 5.43 17.93 -0.29
CA VAL A 51 5.73 19.11 -1.12
C VAL A 51 4.71 20.20 -0.87
N ILE A 52 5.14 21.45 -1.04
CA ILE A 52 4.21 22.58 -1.01
C ILE A 52 3.58 22.75 -2.39
N ALA A 53 2.25 22.64 -2.45
CA ALA A 53 1.44 22.66 -3.65
C ALA A 53 0.12 23.43 -3.42
N GLY A 54 -0.89 23.19 -4.24
CA GLY A 54 -2.18 23.88 -4.20
C GLY A 54 -2.23 25.15 -5.07
N LYS A 55 -3.44 25.68 -5.29
CA LYS A 55 -3.67 26.84 -6.18
C LYS A 55 -2.84 28.07 -5.80
N ARG A 56 -2.58 28.27 -4.51
CA ARG A 56 -1.76 29.37 -3.98
C ARG A 56 -0.34 28.95 -3.58
N LYS A 57 0.05 27.69 -3.84
CA LYS A 57 1.36 27.12 -3.44
C LYS A 57 1.63 27.24 -1.93
N ASP A 58 0.62 26.98 -1.12
CA ASP A 58 0.63 27.09 0.34
C ASP A 58 0.19 25.81 1.05
N GLN A 59 -0.16 24.75 0.31
CA GLN A 59 -0.69 23.52 0.85
C GLN A 59 0.39 22.42 0.91
N PRO A 60 0.76 21.91 2.10
CA PRO A 60 1.55 20.68 2.17
C PRO A 60 0.75 19.50 1.62
N VAL A 61 1.37 18.76 0.69
CA VAL A 61 0.81 17.58 0.04
C VAL A 61 1.82 16.44 0.11
N ASP A 62 1.43 15.34 0.74
CA ASP A 62 2.22 14.12 0.77
C ASP A 62 2.11 13.37 -0.56
N THR A 63 3.26 12.94 -1.08
CA THR A 63 3.38 12.39 -2.45
C THR A 63 3.83 10.92 -2.50
N GLY A 64 4.20 10.34 -1.37
CA GLY A 64 4.54 8.91 -1.29
C GLY A 64 3.84 8.23 -0.13
N PHE A 65 4.27 8.50 1.09
CA PHE A 65 3.59 8.01 2.29
C PHE A 65 2.51 9.01 2.75
N ILE A 66 1.24 8.68 2.50
CA ILE A 66 0.11 9.62 2.71
C ILE A 66 -0.85 9.20 3.83
N VAL A 67 -0.86 7.92 4.20
CA VAL A 67 -1.81 7.34 5.17
C VAL A 67 -1.15 6.19 5.92
N PHE A 68 -1.63 5.94 7.12
CA PHE A 68 -1.33 4.75 7.91
C PHE A 68 -2.60 4.25 8.59
N ASN A 69 -2.58 3.03 9.12
CA ASN A 69 -3.64 2.53 9.99
C ASN A 69 -3.05 1.98 11.29
N ARG A 70 -3.80 2.11 12.39
CA ARG A 70 -3.28 1.80 13.73
C ARG A 70 -2.97 0.32 13.94
N VAL A 71 -3.73 -0.57 13.28
CA VAL A 71 -3.62 -2.02 13.44
C VAL A 71 -2.36 -2.56 12.74
N ASN A 72 -2.10 -2.15 11.52
CA ASN A 72 -1.00 -2.68 10.70
C ASN A 72 0.34 -1.98 10.96
N TYR A 73 0.32 -0.82 11.62
CA TYR A 73 1.53 -0.02 11.85
C TYR A 73 1.77 0.31 13.35
N PRO A 74 1.76 -0.67 14.26
CA PRO A 74 1.85 -0.41 15.69
C PRO A 74 3.15 0.30 16.10
N HIS A 75 4.27 -0.01 15.44
CA HIS A 75 5.55 0.66 15.72
C HIS A 75 5.58 2.12 15.25
N LEU A 76 4.95 2.43 14.12
CA LEU A 76 4.86 3.79 13.61
C LEU A 76 3.95 4.64 14.50
N VAL A 77 2.84 4.07 14.96
CA VAL A 77 1.92 4.72 15.91
C VAL A 77 2.66 5.13 17.19
N ARG A 78 3.43 4.21 17.79
CA ARG A 78 4.24 4.51 18.98
C ARG A 78 5.27 5.60 18.73
N LEU A 79 5.88 5.62 17.54
CA LEU A 79 6.81 6.68 17.15
C LEU A 79 6.11 8.04 17.07
N PHE A 80 4.95 8.10 16.43
CA PHE A 80 4.15 9.33 16.35
C PHE A 80 3.68 9.81 17.71
N GLU A 81 3.28 8.91 18.61
CA GLU A 81 2.93 9.25 19.99
C GLU A 81 4.13 9.82 20.76
N LYS A 82 5.30 9.19 20.66
CA LYS A 82 6.54 9.68 21.30
C LYS A 82 6.97 11.05 20.78
N LEU A 83 6.74 11.32 19.50
CA LEU A 83 7.08 12.58 18.83
C LEU A 83 5.93 13.60 18.86
N GLU A 84 4.80 13.27 19.49
CA GLU A 84 3.59 14.10 19.54
C GLU A 84 3.13 14.58 18.15
N VAL A 85 3.25 13.72 17.14
CA VAL A 85 2.88 14.04 15.76
C VAL A 85 1.35 14.13 15.65
N PRO A 86 0.80 15.27 15.16
CA PRO A 86 -0.64 15.40 14.97
C PRO A 86 -1.12 14.44 13.88
N VAL A 87 -2.23 13.75 14.15
CA VAL A 87 -2.86 12.83 13.21
C VAL A 87 -4.31 13.25 12.97
N SER A 88 -4.79 13.03 11.75
CA SER A 88 -6.17 13.33 11.35
C SER A 88 -6.83 12.06 10.80
N GLU A 89 -8.10 11.87 11.12
CA GLU A 89 -8.87 10.77 10.55
C GLU A 89 -9.14 11.04 9.06
N SER A 90 -8.86 10.04 8.23
CA SER A 90 -9.10 10.11 6.79
C SER A 90 -9.92 8.90 6.36
N THR A 91 -10.98 9.16 5.58
CA THR A 91 -11.79 8.11 4.98
C THR A 91 -11.16 7.69 3.64
N MET A 92 -10.66 6.46 3.58
CA MET A 92 -10.13 5.88 2.33
C MET A 92 -11.27 5.30 1.48
N SER A 93 -12.23 6.14 1.09
CA SER A 93 -13.35 5.70 0.27
C SER A 93 -12.88 5.25 -1.11
N PHE A 94 -13.44 4.15 -1.61
CA PHE A 94 -13.19 3.66 -2.95
C PHE A 94 -14.34 4.05 -3.90
N GLY A 95 -13.99 4.41 -5.13
CA GLY A 95 -14.93 4.67 -6.22
C GLY A 95 -14.33 4.25 -7.55
N ALA A 96 -15.16 3.67 -8.42
CA ALA A 96 -14.76 3.22 -9.74
C ALA A 96 -15.73 3.71 -10.81
N SER A 97 -15.20 4.23 -11.91
CA SER A 97 -15.93 4.48 -13.15
C SER A 97 -15.32 3.63 -14.27
N ILE A 98 -16.12 2.75 -14.86
CA ILE A 98 -15.67 1.70 -15.77
C ILE A 98 -16.27 1.95 -17.16
N ARG A 99 -15.42 1.87 -18.20
CA ARG A 99 -15.79 2.08 -19.61
C ARG A 99 -16.50 3.42 -19.85
N GLY A 100 -15.91 4.51 -19.36
CA GLY A 100 -16.46 5.86 -19.55
C GLY A 100 -17.84 6.06 -18.92
N GLY A 101 -18.06 5.55 -17.70
CA GLY A 101 -19.32 5.70 -16.98
C GLY A 101 -20.39 4.65 -17.30
N ALA A 102 -20.07 3.60 -18.06
CA ALA A 102 -21.02 2.50 -18.30
C ALA A 102 -21.44 1.82 -16.98
N VAL A 103 -20.50 1.71 -16.02
CA VAL A 103 -20.75 1.25 -14.65
C VAL A 103 -19.99 2.15 -13.69
N GLU A 104 -20.69 2.67 -12.69
CA GLU A 104 -20.12 3.48 -11.63
C GLU A 104 -20.66 3.03 -10.28
N TYR A 105 -19.76 2.87 -9.32
CA TYR A 105 -20.10 2.58 -7.93
C TYR A 105 -18.98 3.03 -6.99
N GLY A 106 -19.36 3.40 -5.77
CA GLY A 106 -18.47 3.61 -4.64
C GLY A 106 -18.83 2.71 -3.47
N LEU A 107 -17.96 2.69 -2.46
CA LEU A 107 -18.11 1.85 -1.26
C LEU A 107 -18.27 2.66 0.03
N ALA A 108 -18.52 3.97 -0.07
CA ALA A 108 -18.66 4.84 1.10
C ALA A 108 -20.05 4.73 1.77
N SER A 109 -21.09 4.45 0.97
CA SER A 109 -22.48 4.33 1.41
C SER A 109 -23.33 3.60 0.37
N VAL A 110 -24.55 3.20 0.74
CA VAL A 110 -25.54 2.60 -0.17
C VAL A 110 -25.83 3.51 -1.37
N ASP A 111 -25.90 4.83 -1.15
CA ASP A 111 -26.10 5.79 -2.23
C ASP A 111 -24.91 5.83 -3.20
N THR A 112 -23.68 5.68 -2.70
CA THR A 112 -22.52 5.59 -3.59
C THR A 112 -22.44 4.24 -4.32
N ILE A 113 -22.89 3.15 -3.70
CA ILE A 113 -23.01 1.84 -4.36
C ILE A 113 -23.98 1.94 -5.54
N PHE A 114 -25.13 2.58 -5.33
CA PHE A 114 -26.14 2.83 -6.35
C PHE A 114 -26.07 4.25 -6.93
N ALA A 115 -24.85 4.77 -7.12
CA ALA A 115 -24.64 6.06 -7.78
C ALA A 115 -25.39 6.14 -9.12
N GLN A 116 -25.51 5.00 -9.80
CA GLN A 116 -26.44 4.78 -10.90
C GLN A 116 -27.64 3.95 -10.42
N ARG A 117 -28.79 4.59 -10.18
CA ARG A 117 -30.00 3.94 -9.63
C ARG A 117 -30.48 2.73 -10.45
N ARG A 118 -30.27 2.73 -11.77
CA ARG A 118 -30.56 1.57 -12.66
C ARG A 118 -29.85 0.28 -12.21
N ASN A 119 -28.72 0.38 -11.52
CA ASN A 119 -27.96 -0.77 -11.05
C ASN A 119 -28.65 -1.51 -9.89
N ALA A 120 -29.59 -0.87 -9.19
CA ALA A 120 -30.42 -1.52 -8.18
C ALA A 120 -31.31 -2.62 -8.77
N PHE A 121 -31.63 -2.53 -10.06
CA PHE A 121 -32.42 -3.53 -10.79
C PHE A 121 -31.57 -4.35 -11.78
N ASN A 122 -30.25 -4.16 -11.80
CA ASN A 122 -29.36 -4.87 -12.70
C ASN A 122 -28.86 -6.16 -12.02
N PRO A 123 -29.33 -7.35 -12.41
CA PRO A 123 -28.97 -8.60 -11.75
C PRO A 123 -27.47 -8.89 -11.82
N ARG A 124 -26.77 -8.44 -12.88
CA ARG A 124 -25.32 -8.61 -12.99
C ARG A 124 -24.56 -7.74 -11.98
N PHE A 125 -25.07 -6.53 -11.72
CA PHE A 125 -24.46 -5.63 -10.74
C PHE A 125 -24.69 -6.14 -9.31
N LEU A 126 -25.91 -6.57 -8.99
CA LEU A 126 -26.20 -7.16 -7.68
C LEU A 126 -25.38 -8.43 -7.44
N ARG A 127 -25.21 -9.28 -8.47
CA ARG A 127 -24.33 -10.45 -8.39
C ARG A 127 -22.87 -10.08 -8.10
N MET A 128 -22.36 -9.02 -8.74
CA MET A 128 -21.02 -8.51 -8.44
C MET A 128 -20.89 -8.07 -6.96
N LEU A 129 -21.90 -7.39 -6.40
CA LEU A 129 -21.89 -7.02 -4.99
C LEU A 129 -21.90 -8.26 -4.07
N THR A 130 -22.69 -9.28 -4.40
CA THR A 130 -22.69 -10.54 -3.63
C THR A 130 -21.35 -11.25 -3.74
N ASP A 131 -20.70 -11.23 -4.91
CA ASP A 131 -19.38 -11.83 -5.12
C ASP A 131 -18.31 -11.12 -4.27
N ILE A 132 -18.37 -9.78 -4.15
CA ILE A 132 -17.48 -9.00 -3.27
C ILE A 132 -17.66 -9.40 -1.80
N MET A 133 -18.92 -9.48 -1.34
CA MET A 133 -19.21 -9.86 0.05
C MET A 133 -18.79 -11.31 0.34
N HIS A 134 -19.03 -12.22 -0.61
CA HIS A 134 -18.58 -13.60 -0.52
C HIS A 134 -17.06 -13.68 -0.46
N PHE A 135 -16.35 -12.92 -1.30
CA PHE A 135 -14.89 -12.88 -1.27
C PHE A 135 -14.38 -12.39 0.09
N ASN A 136 -14.84 -11.23 0.57
CA ASN A 136 -14.36 -10.67 1.84
C ASN A 136 -14.63 -11.60 3.04
N ARG A 137 -15.73 -12.37 3.02
CA ARG A 137 -16.05 -13.33 4.08
C ARG A 137 -15.14 -14.56 4.07
N ASN A 138 -14.66 -14.99 2.91
CA ASN A 138 -13.93 -16.25 2.76
C ASN A 138 -12.43 -16.06 2.49
N ALA A 139 -11.98 -14.84 2.19
CA ALA A 139 -10.60 -14.58 1.77
C ALA A 139 -9.56 -15.00 2.82
N GLU A 140 -9.82 -14.72 4.10
CA GLU A 140 -8.91 -15.12 5.18
C GLU A 140 -8.84 -16.65 5.32
N ALA A 141 -9.98 -17.34 5.28
CA ALA A 141 -10.02 -18.81 5.35
C ALA A 141 -9.39 -19.48 4.13
N ALA A 142 -9.40 -18.80 2.97
CA ALA A 142 -8.76 -19.27 1.75
C ALA A 142 -7.24 -19.05 1.76
N ALA A 143 -6.72 -18.16 2.61
CA ALA A 143 -5.28 -17.91 2.78
C ALA A 143 -4.66 -18.97 3.70
N THR A 144 -4.22 -20.08 3.12
CA THR A 144 -3.78 -21.26 3.89
C THR A 144 -2.35 -21.18 4.41
N HIS A 145 -1.52 -20.29 3.86
CA HIS A 145 -0.10 -20.12 4.22
C HIS A 145 0.42 -18.75 3.79
N ASP A 146 1.45 -18.24 4.49
CA ASP A 146 1.96 -16.87 4.32
C ASP A 146 2.59 -16.59 2.95
N ALA A 147 3.13 -17.63 2.30
CA ALA A 147 3.76 -17.51 0.99
C ALA A 147 2.73 -17.51 -0.17
N MET A 148 1.44 -17.68 0.14
CA MET A 148 0.40 -17.71 -0.88
C MET A 148 0.36 -16.39 -1.63
N THR A 149 0.46 -16.48 -2.95
CA THR A 149 0.30 -15.32 -3.81
C THR A 149 -1.17 -14.91 -3.92
N ILE A 150 -1.42 -13.63 -4.19
CA ILE A 150 -2.77 -13.13 -4.51
C ILE A 150 -3.35 -13.89 -5.71
N GLY A 151 -2.50 -14.30 -6.66
CA GLY A 151 -2.89 -15.12 -7.80
C GLY A 151 -3.49 -16.45 -7.37
N GLU A 152 -2.78 -17.20 -6.54
CA GLU A 152 -3.25 -18.49 -5.99
C GLU A 152 -4.52 -18.32 -5.17
N LEU A 153 -4.59 -17.29 -4.32
CA LEU A 153 -5.78 -16.96 -3.52
C LEU A 153 -7.02 -16.71 -4.40
N LEU A 154 -6.83 -16.07 -5.55
CA LEU A 154 -7.87 -15.79 -6.53
C LEU A 154 -8.14 -16.97 -7.49
N GLY A 155 -7.50 -18.12 -7.31
CA GLY A 155 -7.66 -19.29 -8.19
C GLY A 155 -6.90 -19.18 -9.53
N PHE A 156 -5.94 -18.28 -9.63
CA PHE A 156 -4.99 -18.16 -10.75
C PHE A 156 -3.70 -18.97 -10.54
N SER A 157 -3.78 -20.08 -9.81
CA SER A 157 -2.65 -20.97 -9.48
C SER A 157 -1.93 -21.51 -10.72
N GLU A 158 -2.66 -21.73 -11.81
CA GLU A 158 -2.07 -22.00 -13.13
C GLU A 158 -1.78 -20.67 -13.86
N PRO A 159 -0.53 -20.38 -14.27
CA PRO A 159 -0.17 -19.18 -15.02
C PRO A 159 -1.04 -18.97 -16.28
N THR A 160 -1.50 -20.06 -16.89
CA THR A 160 -2.40 -20.03 -18.05
C THR A 160 -3.78 -19.48 -17.72
N ASN A 161 -4.30 -19.60 -16.50
CA ASN A 161 -5.60 -19.05 -16.13
C ASN A 161 -5.56 -17.52 -16.08
N PHE A 162 -4.50 -16.94 -15.50
CA PHE A 162 -4.27 -15.50 -15.55
C PHE A 162 -4.07 -15.02 -16.99
N VAL A 163 -3.25 -15.71 -17.78
CA VAL A 163 -3.00 -15.34 -19.19
C VAL A 163 -4.28 -15.43 -20.02
N LYS A 164 -5.11 -16.48 -19.85
CA LYS A 164 -6.42 -16.61 -20.52
C LYS A 164 -7.37 -15.50 -20.11
N PHE A 165 -7.48 -15.20 -18.81
CA PHE A 165 -8.29 -14.11 -18.29
C PHE A 165 -7.84 -12.74 -18.83
N PHE A 166 -6.55 -12.44 -18.71
CA PHE A 166 -5.95 -11.18 -19.15
C PHE A 166 -6.12 -11.00 -20.65
N ARG A 167 -5.86 -12.05 -21.46
CA ARG A 167 -6.09 -12.02 -22.91
C ARG A 167 -7.55 -11.80 -23.26
N ARG A 168 -8.49 -12.45 -22.57
CA ARG A 168 -9.92 -12.23 -22.78
C ARG A 168 -10.35 -10.80 -22.45
N ARG A 169 -9.75 -10.19 -21.42
CA ARG A 169 -10.21 -8.89 -20.89
C ARG A 169 -9.50 -7.68 -21.49
N VAL A 170 -8.19 -7.81 -21.73
CA VAL A 170 -7.29 -6.77 -22.23
C VAL A 170 -7.03 -6.92 -23.73
N GLY A 171 -7.31 -8.10 -24.30
CA GLY A 171 -7.14 -8.37 -25.74
C GLY A 171 -5.71 -8.74 -26.14
N THR A 172 -4.76 -8.80 -25.20
CA THR A 172 -3.35 -9.15 -25.45
C THR A 172 -2.78 -10.00 -24.32
N THR A 173 -1.57 -10.53 -24.45
CA THR A 173 -0.90 -11.26 -23.37
C THR A 173 -0.25 -10.29 -22.38
N PRO A 174 -0.12 -10.65 -21.09
CA PRO A 174 0.56 -9.83 -20.09
C PRO A 174 1.99 -9.43 -20.49
N GLU A 175 2.71 -10.33 -21.16
CA GLU A 175 4.08 -10.09 -21.63
C GLU A 175 4.14 -9.05 -22.76
N ALA A 176 3.24 -9.13 -23.73
CA ALA A 176 3.15 -8.15 -24.82
C ALA A 176 2.74 -6.78 -24.28
N PHE A 177 1.80 -6.74 -23.33
CA PHE A 177 1.39 -5.53 -22.62
C PHE A 177 2.58 -4.87 -21.89
N ARG A 178 3.34 -5.64 -21.10
CA ARG A 178 4.55 -5.14 -20.39
C ARG A 178 5.63 -4.65 -21.35
N ARG A 179 5.84 -5.32 -22.48
CA ARG A 179 6.81 -4.90 -23.50
C ARG A 179 6.39 -3.60 -24.19
N GLY A 180 5.09 -3.43 -24.50
CA GLY A 180 4.56 -2.20 -25.06
C GLY A 180 4.75 -0.98 -24.14
N HIS A 181 4.60 -1.16 -22.83
CA HIS A 181 4.78 -0.07 -21.85
C HIS A 181 6.24 0.25 -21.51
N ARG A 182 7.21 -0.63 -21.79
CA ARG A 182 8.64 -0.33 -21.62
C ARG A 182 9.22 0.56 -22.73
N LEU A 183 8.49 0.76 -23.82
CA LEU A 183 8.94 1.60 -24.94
C LEU A 183 8.52 3.08 -24.80
N GLN A 184 7.78 3.45 -23.75
CA GLN A 184 7.37 4.84 -23.47
C GLN A 184 8.09 5.46 -22.27
N SER A 185 9.03 4.76 -21.65
CA SER A 185 9.80 5.22 -20.49
C SER A 185 11.31 5.31 -20.79
N ARG A 186 11.64 5.93 -21.92
CA ARG A 186 12.97 6.49 -22.20
C ARG A 186 12.86 7.99 -22.39
#